data_AF-A0A940DM65-F1
#
_entry.id   AF-A0A940DM65-F1
#
_cell.length_a   1.000
_cell.length_b   1.000
_cell.length_c   1.000
_cell.angle_alpha   90.00
_cell.angle_beta   90.00
_cell.angle_gamma   90.00
#
_symmetry.space_group_name_H-M   'P 1'
#
loop_
_entity.id
_entity.type
_entity.pdbx_description
1 polymer ?
#
loop_
_entity_poly.entity_id
_entity_poly.type
_entity_poly.pdbx_seq_one_letter_code
_entity_poly.pdbx_strand_id
1 'polypeptide(L)'
;MENIRGLGDGVLKAYLAATVKNKCLNYLKRRESELLVHEKIKRRATDAANISILENDRMDFRMFSNEVNSICRESLSKMPKLTSDIFSDRLNGKSYREIAEKYGITQRSVTYEISKVLAVLKTALEDYLPAFILIAALMHGKMN
;
A
#
# COMPACT_ATOMS: atom_id res chain seq x y z
N MET A 1 -67.30 -52.21 -5.41
CA MET A 1 -65.95 -52.34 -4.81
C MET A 1 -64.91 -51.85 -5.82
N GLU A 2 -64.94 -50.56 -6.20
CA GLU A 2 -64.09 -50.10 -7.32
C GLU A 2 -63.68 -48.61 -7.23
N ASN A 3 -63.55 -48.07 -6.02
CA ASN A 3 -63.15 -46.65 -5.86
C ASN A 3 -61.97 -46.43 -4.90
N ILE A 4 -61.26 -47.48 -4.49
CA ILE A 4 -60.11 -47.37 -3.55
C ILE A 4 -58.77 -47.54 -4.28
N ARG A 5 -58.75 -48.16 -5.48
CA ARG A 5 -57.52 -48.39 -6.25
C ARG A 5 -56.98 -47.13 -6.97
N GLY A 6 -57.83 -46.18 -7.35
CA GLY A 6 -57.40 -44.93 -8.01
C GLY A 6 -56.79 -43.89 -7.06
N LEU A 7 -57.17 -43.93 -5.77
CA LEU A 7 -56.71 -42.97 -4.77
C LEU A 7 -55.26 -43.24 -4.34
N GLY A 8 -54.85 -44.52 -4.29
CA GLY A 8 -53.49 -44.91 -3.90
C GLY A 8 -52.42 -44.57 -4.94
N ASP A 9 -52.72 -44.73 -6.23
CA ASP A 9 -51.77 -44.47 -7.32
C ASP A 9 -51.53 -42.96 -7.52
N GLY A 10 -52.58 -42.14 -7.46
CA GLY A 10 -52.46 -40.68 -7.51
C GLY A 10 -51.69 -40.09 -6.32
N VAL A 11 -51.96 -40.58 -5.10
CA VAL A 11 -51.25 -40.16 -3.89
C VAL A 11 -49.79 -40.61 -3.90
N LEU A 12 -49.50 -41.83 -4.38
CA LEU A 12 -48.14 -42.33 -4.51
C LEU A 12 -47.33 -41.55 -5.57
N LYS A 13 -47.93 -41.26 -6.73
CA LYS A 13 -47.31 -40.43 -7.77
C LYS A 13 -47.03 -39.01 -7.29
N ALA A 14 -47.98 -38.40 -6.56
CA ALA A 14 -47.79 -37.08 -5.96
C ALA A 14 -46.67 -37.08 -4.90
N TYR A 15 -46.61 -38.12 -4.06
CA TYR A 15 -45.56 -38.28 -3.05
C TYR A 15 -44.17 -38.50 -3.68
N LEU A 16 -44.09 -39.32 -4.73
CA LEU A 16 -42.85 -39.55 -5.47
C LEU A 16 -42.38 -38.28 -6.17
N ALA A 17 -43.29 -37.55 -6.84
CA ALA A 17 -43.00 -36.27 -7.48
C ALA A 17 -42.52 -35.23 -6.46
N ALA A 18 -43.17 -35.13 -5.30
CA ALA A 18 -42.75 -34.25 -4.21
C ALA A 18 -41.36 -34.64 -3.67
N THR A 19 -41.10 -35.94 -3.50
CA THR A 19 -39.81 -36.45 -3.03
C THR A 19 -38.69 -36.15 -4.02
N VAL A 20 -38.90 -36.40 -5.31
CA VAL A 20 -37.94 -36.07 -6.37
C VAL A 20 -37.70 -34.56 -6.43
N LYS A 21 -38.77 -33.76 -6.41
CA LYS A 21 -38.67 -32.29 -6.37
C LYS A 21 -37.85 -31.80 -5.18
N ASN A 22 -38.10 -32.32 -3.99
CA ASN A 22 -37.37 -31.96 -2.78
C ASN A 22 -35.91 -32.38 -2.84
N LYS A 23 -35.61 -33.58 -3.37
CA LYS A 23 -34.23 -34.02 -3.60
C LYS A 23 -33.49 -33.13 -4.59
N CYS A 24 -34.11 -32.77 -5.70
CA CYS A 24 -33.54 -31.85 -6.68
C CYS A 24 -33.31 -30.45 -6.08
N LEU A 25 -34.28 -29.91 -5.32
CA LEU A 25 -34.14 -28.62 -4.64
C LEU A 25 -33.01 -28.64 -3.61
N ASN A 26 -32.91 -29.70 -2.80
CA ASN A 26 -31.84 -29.85 -1.82
C ASN A 26 -30.46 -29.96 -2.48
N TYR A 27 -30.37 -30.67 -3.61
CA TYR A 27 -29.14 -30.76 -4.40
C TYR A 27 -28.71 -29.38 -4.94
N LEU A 28 -29.65 -28.63 -5.54
CA LEU A 28 -29.36 -27.29 -6.07
C LEU A 28 -28.91 -26.33 -4.98
N LYS A 29 -29.60 -26.32 -3.82
CA LYS A 29 -29.22 -25.49 -2.66
C LYS A 29 -27.83 -25.84 -2.13
N ARG A 30 -27.51 -27.15 -2.04
CA ARG A 30 -26.18 -27.59 -1.61
C ARG A 30 -25.10 -27.12 -2.57
N ARG A 31 -25.31 -27.32 -3.88
CA ARG A 31 -24.36 -26.89 -4.91
C ARG A 31 -24.13 -25.38 -4.90
N GLU A 32 -25.19 -24.59 -4.75
CA GLU A 32 -25.08 -23.12 -4.61
C GLU A 32 -24.27 -22.74 -3.37
N SER A 33 -24.54 -23.36 -2.23
CA SER A 33 -23.82 -23.10 -0.98
C SER A 33 -22.33 -23.45 -1.11
N GLU A 34 -21.99 -24.58 -1.72
CA GLU A 34 -20.60 -25.00 -1.97
C GLU A 34 -19.87 -23.99 -2.87
N LEU A 35 -20.50 -23.53 -3.94
CA LEU A 35 -19.93 -22.51 -4.83
C LEU A 35 -19.67 -21.20 -4.09
N LEU A 36 -20.62 -20.74 -3.27
CA LEU A 36 -20.46 -19.52 -2.47
C LEU A 36 -19.33 -19.63 -1.45
N VAL A 37 -19.17 -20.79 -0.80
CA VAL A 37 -18.07 -21.03 0.14
C VAL A 37 -16.73 -21.01 -0.60
N HIS A 38 -16.64 -21.69 -1.74
CA HIS A 38 -15.42 -21.73 -2.56
C HIS A 38 -15.00 -20.34 -3.03
N GLU A 39 -15.95 -19.55 -3.55
CA GLU A 39 -15.71 -18.16 -3.98
C GLU A 39 -15.25 -17.28 -2.80
N LYS A 40 -15.87 -17.43 -1.62
CA LYS A 40 -15.45 -16.69 -0.41
C LYS A 40 -14.03 -17.06 0.02
N ILE A 41 -13.66 -18.34 -0.01
CA ILE A 41 -12.31 -18.79 0.33
C ILE A 41 -11.29 -18.23 -0.66
N LYS A 42 -11.57 -18.32 -1.96
CA LYS A 42 -10.71 -17.74 -3.00
C LYS A 42 -10.53 -16.25 -2.82
N ARG A 43 -11.62 -15.49 -2.64
CA ARG A 43 -11.55 -14.05 -2.40
C ARG A 43 -10.70 -13.71 -1.17
N ARG A 44 -10.93 -14.39 -0.05
CA ARG A 44 -10.12 -14.20 1.17
C ARG A 44 -8.64 -14.48 0.96
N ALA A 45 -8.30 -15.52 0.20
CA ALA A 45 -6.91 -15.84 -0.13
C ALA A 45 -6.27 -14.74 -1.00
N THR A 46 -7.00 -14.25 -2.01
CA THR A 46 -6.55 -13.13 -2.85
C THR A 46 -6.40 -11.84 -2.05
N ASP A 47 -7.37 -11.51 -1.20
CA ASP A 47 -7.34 -10.30 -0.37
C ASP A 47 -6.16 -10.33 0.61
N ALA A 48 -5.91 -11.48 1.25
CA ALA A 48 -4.76 -11.67 2.13
C ALA A 48 -3.42 -11.52 1.39
N ALA A 49 -3.31 -12.07 0.18
CA ALA A 49 -2.12 -11.90 -0.65
C ALA A 49 -1.89 -10.44 -1.05
N ASN A 50 -2.96 -9.74 -1.45
CA ASN A 50 -2.90 -8.31 -1.80
C ASN A 50 -2.48 -7.45 -0.60
N ILE A 51 -3.03 -7.72 0.59
CA ILE A 51 -2.63 -7.03 1.83
C ILE A 51 -1.15 -7.28 2.13
N SER A 52 -0.70 -8.53 2.03
CA SER A 52 0.71 -8.89 2.27
C SER A 52 1.67 -8.18 1.30
N ILE A 53 1.32 -8.06 0.02
CA ILE A 53 2.11 -7.31 -0.96
C ILE A 53 2.20 -5.82 -0.57
N LEU A 54 1.06 -5.21 -0.23
CA LEU A 54 1.02 -3.80 0.17
C LEU A 54 1.79 -3.52 1.46
N GLU A 55 1.76 -4.45 2.42
CA GLU A 55 2.54 -4.35 3.65
C GLU A 55 4.05 -4.48 3.38
N ASN A 56 4.44 -5.39 2.50
CA ASN A 56 5.84 -5.57 2.11
C ASN A 56 6.39 -4.33 1.38
N ASP A 57 5.66 -3.79 0.39
CA ASP A 57 6.05 -2.56 -0.31
C ASP A 57 6.23 -1.37 0.66
N ARG A 58 5.36 -1.28 1.68
CA ARG A 58 5.48 -0.27 2.75
C ARG A 58 6.70 -0.50 3.62
N MET A 59 7.07 -1.76 3.89
CA MET A 59 8.25 -2.10 4.69
C MET A 59 9.54 -1.73 3.93
N ASP A 60 9.62 -2.08 2.65
CA ASP A 60 10.76 -1.75 1.78
C ASP A 60 10.94 -0.24 1.64
N PHE A 61 9.84 0.50 1.42
CA PHE A 61 9.88 1.96 1.37
C PHE A 61 10.34 2.58 2.70
N ARG A 62 9.87 2.07 3.84
CA ARG A 62 10.30 2.56 5.16
C ARG A 62 11.77 2.29 5.43
N MET A 63 12.27 1.11 5.04
CA MET A 63 13.69 0.77 5.19
C MET A 63 14.55 1.69 4.33
N PHE A 64 14.20 1.88 3.06
CA PHE A 64 14.87 2.82 2.16
C PHE A 64 14.85 4.26 2.70
N SER A 65 13.69 4.73 3.16
CA SER A 65 13.57 6.08 3.74
C SER A 65 14.43 6.25 4.99
N ASN A 66 14.51 5.23 5.85
CA ASN A 66 15.35 5.27 7.04
C ASN A 66 16.84 5.33 6.71
N GLU A 67 17.27 4.55 5.72
CA GLU A 67 18.65 4.52 5.24
C GLU A 67 19.05 5.87 4.66
N VAL A 68 18.26 6.42 3.74
CA VAL A 68 18.47 7.76 3.17
C VAL A 68 18.51 8.83 4.28
N ASN A 69 17.58 8.78 5.22
CA ASN A 69 17.57 9.70 6.36
C ASN A 69 18.82 9.54 7.25
N SER A 70 19.34 8.32 7.40
CA SER A 70 20.56 8.06 8.15
C SER A 70 21.77 8.70 7.47
N ILE A 71 21.90 8.53 6.15
CA ILE A 71 22.98 9.13 5.35
C ILE A 71 22.91 10.65 5.42
N CYS A 72 21.71 11.23 5.30
CA CYS A 72 21.50 12.66 5.47
C CYS A 72 21.95 13.15 6.85
N ARG A 73 21.53 12.47 7.92
CA ARG A 73 21.92 12.82 9.30
C ARG A 73 23.42 12.71 9.53
N GLU A 74 24.04 11.64 9.04
CA GLU A 74 25.48 11.45 9.15
C GLU A 74 26.23 12.55 8.40
N SER A 75 25.79 12.88 7.19
CA SER A 75 26.38 13.96 6.37
C SER A 75 26.25 15.32 7.05
N LEU A 76 25.09 15.63 7.64
CA LEU A 76 24.87 16.85 8.41
C LEU A 76 25.71 16.89 9.69
N SER A 77 25.92 15.75 10.36
CA SER A 77 26.75 15.68 11.58
C SER A 77 28.23 16.01 11.35
N LYS A 78 28.72 15.82 10.11
CA LYS A 78 30.08 16.17 9.69
C LYS A 78 30.25 17.67 9.41
N MET A 79 29.16 18.44 9.40
CA MET A 79 29.17 19.88 9.15
C MET A 79 29.26 20.70 10.44
N PRO A 80 29.73 21.96 10.38
CA PRO A 80 29.65 22.87 11.51
C PRO A 80 28.21 23.05 12.00
N LYS A 81 28.02 23.12 13.32
CA LYS A 81 26.69 23.27 13.96
C LYS A 81 25.87 24.40 13.36
N LEU A 82 26.49 25.56 13.12
CA LEU A 82 25.85 26.72 12.51
C LEU A 82 25.23 26.41 11.14
N THR A 83 25.95 25.70 10.27
CA THR A 83 25.50 25.31 8.93
C THR A 83 24.32 24.33 9.01
N SER A 84 24.39 23.35 9.91
CA SER A 84 23.29 22.40 10.16
C SER A 84 22.03 23.08 10.71
N ASP A 85 22.21 24.04 11.62
CA ASP A 85 21.11 24.78 12.24
C ASP A 85 20.42 25.71 11.23
N ILE A 86 21.20 26.39 10.37
CA ILE A 86 20.69 27.20 9.26
C ILE A 86 19.83 26.36 8.31
N PHE A 87 20.31 25.16 7.93
CA PHE A 87 19.57 24.26 7.07
C PHE A 87 18.30 23.73 7.75
N SER A 88 18.37 23.40 9.04
CA SER A 88 17.22 22.92 9.82
C SER A 88 16.13 23.97 9.94
N ASP A 89 16.50 25.24 10.19
CA ASP A 89 15.55 26.35 10.20
C ASP A 89 14.90 26.58 8.83
N ARG A 90 15.65 26.37 7.74
CA ARG A 90 15.09 26.43 6.39
C ARG A 90 14.08 25.32 6.14
N LEU A 91 14.37 24.09 6.58
CA LEU A 91 13.44 22.95 6.51
C LEU A 91 12.17 23.19 7.34
N ASN A 92 12.29 23.87 8.48
CA ASN A 92 11.16 24.29 9.31
C ASN A 92 10.34 25.45 8.71
N GLY A 93 10.61 25.87 7.47
CA GLY A 93 9.81 26.86 6.75
C GLY A 93 10.21 28.32 6.97
N LYS A 94 11.29 28.61 7.70
CA LYS A 94 11.75 29.99 7.87
C LYS A 94 12.29 30.58 6.56
N SER A 95 12.05 31.86 6.36
CA SER A 95 12.60 32.62 5.24
C SER A 95 14.10 32.88 5.41
N TYR A 96 14.82 33.07 4.30
CA TYR A 96 16.24 33.43 4.33
C TYR A 96 16.51 34.69 5.18
N ARG A 97 15.56 35.63 5.20
CA ARG A 97 15.63 36.84 6.03
C ARG A 97 15.55 36.53 7.52
N GLU A 98 14.56 35.73 7.94
CA GLU A 98 14.40 35.36 9.36
C GLU A 98 15.58 34.55 9.88
N ILE A 99 16.18 33.70 9.04
CA ILE A 99 17.39 32.95 9.39
C ILE A 99 18.59 33.90 9.51
N ALA A 100 18.76 34.81 8.55
CA ALA A 100 19.82 35.82 8.59
C ALA A 100 19.76 36.66 9.88
N GLU A 101 18.57 37.14 10.24
CA GLU A 101 18.32 37.88 11.47
C GLU A 101 18.61 37.04 12.72
N LYS A 102 18.17 35.77 12.75
CA LYS A 102 18.38 34.88 13.90
C LYS A 102 19.86 34.60 14.20
N TYR A 103 20.66 34.37 13.16
CA TYR A 103 22.08 34.02 13.31
C TYR A 103 23.04 35.21 13.17
N GLY A 104 22.52 36.42 12.93
CA GLY A 104 23.34 37.63 12.77
C GLY A 104 24.22 37.62 11.51
N ILE A 105 23.79 36.93 10.45
CA ILE A 105 24.53 36.80 9.18
C ILE A 105 23.75 37.43 8.03
N THR A 106 24.38 37.60 6.86
CA THR A 106 23.69 38.13 5.69
C THR A 106 22.81 37.05 5.03
N GLN A 107 21.71 37.45 4.37
CA GLN A 107 20.91 36.52 3.57
C GLN A 107 21.73 35.80 2.49
N ARG A 108 22.76 36.47 1.95
CA ARG A 108 23.68 35.87 0.97
C ARG A 108 24.51 34.75 1.60
N SER A 109 24.95 34.92 2.84
CA SER A 109 25.62 33.87 3.63
C SER A 109 24.67 32.70 3.90
N VAL A 110 23.40 32.95 4.25
CA VAL A 110 22.39 31.89 4.44
C VAL A 110 22.22 31.07 3.15
N THR A 111 22.08 31.74 2.01
CA THR A 111 21.98 31.06 0.70
C THR A 111 23.21 30.22 0.39
N TYR A 112 24.41 30.75 0.68
CA TYR A 112 25.66 30.01 0.49
C TYR A 112 25.72 28.76 1.37
N GLU A 113 25.43 28.89 2.68
CA GLU A 113 25.41 27.75 3.61
C GLU A 113 24.41 26.68 3.16
N ILE A 114 23.18 27.06 2.79
CA ILE A 114 22.17 26.12 2.28
C ILE A 114 22.67 25.45 0.99
N SER A 115 23.24 26.21 0.05
CA SER A 115 23.75 25.65 -1.21
C SER A 115 24.88 24.65 -0.96
N LYS A 116 25.74 24.94 0.01
CA LYS A 116 26.83 24.06 0.45
C LYS A 116 26.30 22.76 1.06
N VAL A 117 25.30 22.84 1.95
CA VAL A 117 24.64 21.65 2.52
C VAL A 117 24.03 20.79 1.42
N LEU A 118 23.31 21.41 0.49
CA LEU A 118 22.68 20.71 -0.63
C LEU A 118 23.71 20.03 -1.54
N ALA A 119 24.86 20.66 -1.80
CA ALA A 119 25.92 20.03 -2.57
C ALA A 119 26.47 18.78 -1.90
N VAL A 120 26.72 18.83 -0.59
CA VAL A 120 27.20 17.66 0.17
C VAL A 120 26.16 16.55 0.22
N LEU A 121 24.88 16.88 0.49
CA LEU A 121 23.81 15.90 0.50
C LEU A 121 23.61 15.27 -0.89
N LYS A 122 23.75 16.06 -1.97
CA LYS A 122 23.65 15.56 -3.33
C LYS A 122 24.74 14.52 -3.63
N THR A 123 25.98 14.77 -3.22
CA THR A 123 27.07 13.79 -3.38
C THR A 123 26.86 12.57 -2.49
N ALA A 124 26.42 12.76 -1.23
CA ALA A 124 26.15 11.65 -0.32
C ALA A 124 25.02 10.73 -0.79
N LEU A 125 24.07 11.25 -1.59
CA LEU A 125 22.94 10.52 -2.15
C LEU A 125 23.12 10.19 -3.64
N GLU A 126 24.30 10.42 -4.22
CA GLU A 126 24.52 10.26 -5.66
C GLU A 126 24.23 8.83 -6.13
N ASP A 127 24.61 7.83 -5.33
CA ASP A 127 24.34 6.42 -5.61
C ASP A 127 22.84 6.06 -5.57
N TYR A 128 22.03 6.87 -4.89
CA TYR A 128 20.59 6.66 -4.75
C TYR A 128 19.77 7.42 -5.81
N LEU A 129 20.35 8.41 -6.49
CA LEU A 129 19.67 9.17 -7.56
C LEU A 129 19.26 8.31 -8.76
N PRO A 130 20.11 7.41 -9.32
CA PRO A 130 19.72 6.51 -10.39
C PRO A 130 18.57 5.59 -10.01
N ALA A 131 18.59 5.06 -8.78
CA ALA A 131 17.51 4.22 -8.26
C ALA A 131 16.19 5.01 -8.15
N PHE A 132 16.25 6.27 -7.71
CA PHE A 132 15.09 7.15 -7.63
C PHE A 132 14.49 7.45 -9.03
N ILE A 133 15.34 7.71 -10.02
CA ILE A 133 14.93 7.95 -11.41
C ILE A 133 14.31 6.67 -12.01
N LEU A 134 14.90 5.50 -11.76
CA LEU A 134 14.38 4.22 -12.22
C LEU A 134 12.98 3.93 -11.63
N ILE A 135 12.80 4.12 -10.33
CA ILE A 135 11.50 3.94 -9.66
C ILE A 135 10.48 4.94 -10.22
N ALA A 136 10.85 6.22 -10.35
CA ALA A 136 9.96 7.23 -10.92
C ALA A 136 9.54 6.90 -12.36
N ALA A 137 10.48 6.40 -13.18
CA ALA A 137 10.21 5.97 -14.55
C ALA A 137 9.27 4.74 -14.60
N LEU A 138 9.48 3.76 -13.72
CA LEU A 138 8.61 2.58 -13.59
C LEU A 138 7.19 2.96 -13.13
N MET A 139 7.07 3.91 -12.21
CA MET A 139 5.79 4.44 -11.75
C MET A 139 5.05 5.20 -12.86
N HIS A 140 5.77 6.01 -13.65
CA HIS A 140 5.20 6.70 -14.81
C HIS A 140 4.76 5.74 -15.92
N GLY A 141 5.49 4.64 -16.13
CA GLY A 141 5.17 3.62 -17.13
C GLY A 141 3.94 2.76 -16.78
N LYS A 142 3.51 2.72 -15.52
CA LYS A 142 2.28 2.02 -15.09
C LYS A 142 1.01 2.87 -15.17
N MET A 143 1.15 4.19 -15.34
CA MET A 143 0.06 5.16 -15.37
C MET A 143 -0.39 5.55 -16.79
N ASN A 144 0.19 4.93 -17.83
CA ASN A 144 -0.07 5.19 -19.24
C ASN A 144 -0.45 3.90 -19.96
#